data_AF-A0A420VFG0-F1
#
_entry.id   AF-A0A420VFG0-F1
#
_cell.length_a   1.000
_cell.length_b   1.000
_cell.length_c   1.000
_cell.angle_alpha   90.00
_cell.angle_beta   90.00
_cell.angle_gamma   90.00
#
_symmetry.space_group_name_H-M   'P 1'
#
loop_
_entity.id
_entity.type
_entity.pdbx_description
1 polymer ?
#
loop_
_entity_poly.entity_id
_entity_poly.type
_entity_poly.pdbx_seq_one_letter_code
_entity_poly.pdbx_strand_id
1 'polypeptide(L)'
;MKTNTATLKRIPGVDTILFHFIIKTQTYEMGTNFPILIPATAGEPNVTAEPVVKDGVAAVKDEDVQRVARNGKITVDIGGAALLKFSREQVRSLKEKNVAVHVKSGAAAIELPAAYFEDAGDATVAIKKRKDLDGKVQALSGIYSFEIKQGGKEVAKFDKNRPAKLYFTVDQSKVKNPKNVKVLYYDEEKKKWTEREDLKPVYDPKTGVAVAETLRLSTYAVFEGTGETDKNAPAVPGGQAGGDKNGDRQGEPADKGGKRLPDTAAGDSNWLFAGILLTLSGICVHRIQKRRIHQQ
;
A
#
# COMPACT_ATOMS: atom_id res chain seq x y z
N MET A 1 37.68 34.73 -3.14
CA MET A 1 37.45 33.45 -2.46
C MET A 1 38.10 33.54 -1.09
N LYS A 2 37.36 33.37 0.01
CA LYS A 2 37.94 33.40 1.37
C LYS A 2 38.08 31.96 1.85
N THR A 3 39.32 31.54 2.09
CA THR A 3 39.69 30.18 2.46
C THR A 3 39.58 30.01 3.99
N ASN A 4 38.95 28.93 4.42
CA ASN A 4 38.99 28.49 5.81
C ASN A 4 40.30 27.71 6.03
N THR A 5 41.02 28.01 7.12
CA THR A 5 42.28 27.34 7.45
C THR A 5 42.11 26.58 8.76
N ALA A 6 42.47 25.29 8.75
CA ALA A 6 42.55 24.46 9.94
C ALA A 6 43.99 23.96 10.11
N THR A 7 44.51 24.01 11.33
CA THR A 7 45.87 23.54 11.65
C THR A 7 45.79 22.58 12.83
N LEU A 8 46.30 21.36 12.66
CA LEU A 8 46.53 20.43 13.75
C LEU A 8 47.93 20.67 14.34
N LYS A 9 48.01 20.73 15.67
CA LYS A 9 49.30 20.62 16.37
C LYS A 9 49.23 19.53 17.44
N ARG A 10 50.11 18.54 17.33
CA ARG A 10 50.27 17.49 18.33
C ARG A 10 51.09 18.03 19.50
N ILE A 11 50.63 17.86 20.72
CA ILE A 11 51.39 18.22 21.92
C ILE A 11 52.21 16.99 22.33
N PRO A 12 53.54 17.06 22.39
CA PRO A 12 54.36 15.94 22.83
C PRO A 12 54.09 15.59 24.30
N GLY A 13 53.92 14.30 24.60
CA GLY A 13 53.78 13.81 25.98
C GLY A 13 52.35 13.78 26.54
N VAL A 14 51.34 14.16 25.74
CA VAL A 14 49.92 13.99 26.08
C VAL A 14 49.21 13.43 24.85
N ASP A 15 48.28 12.50 25.03
CA ASP A 15 47.48 11.91 23.94
C ASP A 15 46.37 12.87 23.45
N THR A 16 46.73 14.15 23.30
CA THR A 16 45.80 15.25 22.97
C THR A 16 46.32 16.02 21.76
N ILE A 17 45.44 16.21 20.78
CA ILE A 17 45.69 17.05 19.61
C ILE A 17 44.99 18.39 19.83
N LEU A 18 45.74 19.49 19.73
CA LEU A 18 45.18 20.83 19.87
C LEU A 18 44.65 21.29 18.48
N PHE A 19 43.34 21.50 18.39
CA PHE A 19 42.68 22.00 17.19
C PHE A 19 42.43 23.50 17.31
N HIS A 20 42.96 24.28 16.37
CA HIS A 20 42.63 25.69 16.22
C HIS A 20 41.76 25.89 14.97
N PHE A 21 40.60 26.52 15.15
CA PHE A 21 39.71 26.89 14.05
C PHE A 21 39.31 28.36 14.21
N ILE A 22 39.48 29.15 13.16
CA ILE A 22 39.11 30.58 13.14
C ILE A 22 37.92 30.75 12.21
N ILE A 23 36.73 30.98 12.78
CA ILE A 23 35.55 31.46 12.05
C ILE A 23 35.42 32.94 12.38
N LYS A 24 35.44 33.84 11.39
CA LYS A 24 35.20 35.26 11.65
C LYS A 24 33.71 35.50 11.90
N THR A 25 33.27 35.17 13.11
CA THR A 25 32.41 35.93 14.04
C THR A 25 32.26 35.04 15.30
N GLN A 26 32.91 35.45 16.39
CA GLN A 26 33.06 34.76 17.69
C GLN A 26 34.25 33.78 17.80
N THR A 27 35.24 34.20 18.60
CA THR A 27 36.26 33.37 19.24
C THR A 27 35.64 32.71 20.47
N TYR A 28 35.55 31.38 20.48
CA TYR A 28 35.22 30.62 21.67
C TYR A 28 36.50 30.01 22.23
N GLU A 29 36.98 30.52 23.36
CA GLU A 29 37.90 29.77 24.22
C GLU A 29 37.05 29.00 25.23
N MET A 30 37.04 27.67 25.14
CA MET A 30 36.51 26.83 26.21
C MET A 30 37.58 25.83 26.63
N GLY A 31 38.03 25.98 27.87
CA GLY A 31 38.74 24.95 28.60
C GLY A 31 37.79 23.83 29.05
N THR A 32 38.40 22.67 29.27
CA THR A 32 37.88 21.40 29.82
C THR A 32 37.02 20.51 28.90
N ASN A 33 37.58 19.32 28.69
CA ASN A 33 37.04 18.06 28.14
C ASN A 33 35.52 18.02 27.87
N PHE A 34 35.10 18.51 26.71
CA PHE A 34 33.95 17.93 26.04
C PHE A 34 34.46 16.88 25.06
N PRO A 35 34.00 15.62 25.12
CA PRO A 35 34.20 14.72 23.99
C PRO A 35 33.51 15.40 22.80
N ILE A 36 34.30 15.91 21.85
CA ILE A 36 33.79 16.27 20.54
C ILE A 36 33.34 14.92 19.95
N LEU A 37 32.04 14.64 20.04
CA LEU A 37 31.43 13.73 19.09
C LEU A 37 31.72 14.33 17.72
N ILE A 38 32.73 13.78 17.03
CA ILE A 38 32.74 13.83 15.58
C ILE A 38 31.39 13.18 15.23
N PRO A 39 30.40 13.91 14.68
CA PRO A 39 29.20 13.23 14.22
C PRO A 39 29.72 12.23 13.18
N ALA A 40 29.62 10.93 13.49
CA ALA A 40 29.64 9.90 12.47
C ALA A 40 28.71 10.44 11.38
N THR A 41 29.26 10.72 10.21
CA THR A 41 28.64 11.52 9.14
C THR A 41 27.15 11.20 9.14
N ALA A 42 26.33 12.15 9.59
CA ALA A 42 24.91 11.88 9.79
C ALA A 42 24.37 11.42 8.43
N GLY A 43 23.87 10.18 8.37
CA GLY A 43 23.45 9.59 7.11
C GLY A 43 22.43 10.46 6.38
N GLU A 44 22.22 10.20 5.10
CA GLU A 44 21.26 10.95 4.30
C GLU A 44 19.82 10.50 4.60
N PRO A 45 18.89 11.43 4.85
CA PRO A 45 17.51 11.09 5.21
C PRO A 45 16.76 10.41 4.06
N ASN A 46 17.11 10.72 2.80
CA ASN A 46 16.54 10.11 1.61
C ASN A 46 17.65 9.72 0.65
N VAL A 47 17.84 8.43 0.44
CA VAL A 47 18.79 7.89 -0.54
C VAL A 47 18.01 7.33 -1.72
N THR A 48 18.38 7.73 -2.93
CA THR A 48 17.99 7.01 -4.14
C THR A 48 19.17 6.15 -4.57
N ALA A 49 18.94 4.84 -4.66
CA ALA A 49 19.96 3.89 -5.06
C ALA A 49 19.71 3.42 -6.49
N GLU A 50 20.76 3.44 -7.31
CA GLU A 50 20.72 2.90 -8.67
C GLU A 50 21.08 1.41 -8.60
N PRO A 51 20.11 0.50 -8.89
CA PRO A 51 20.38 -0.91 -8.77
C PRO A 51 21.23 -1.41 -9.94
N VAL A 52 22.06 -2.41 -9.64
CA VAL A 52 22.71 -3.23 -10.67
C VAL A 52 21.78 -4.38 -11.01
N VAL A 53 21.40 -4.53 -12.28
CA VAL A 53 20.50 -5.58 -12.75
C VAL A 53 21.30 -6.69 -13.44
N LYS A 54 21.16 -7.92 -12.95
CA LYS A 54 21.74 -9.12 -13.56
C LYS A 54 20.72 -10.25 -13.57
N ASP A 55 20.53 -10.90 -14.71
CA ASP A 55 19.61 -12.03 -14.88
C ASP A 55 18.17 -11.74 -14.38
N GLY A 56 17.70 -10.50 -14.61
CA GLY A 56 16.37 -10.04 -14.17
C GLY A 56 16.26 -9.75 -12.67
N VAL A 57 17.36 -9.80 -11.91
CA VAL A 57 17.42 -9.47 -10.48
C VAL A 57 18.15 -8.15 -10.30
N ALA A 58 17.47 -7.19 -9.66
CA ALA A 58 18.07 -5.93 -9.22
C ALA A 58 18.74 -6.11 -7.84
N ALA A 59 19.92 -5.54 -7.66
CA ALA A 59 20.63 -5.51 -6.38
C ALA A 59 21.14 -4.09 -6.09
N VAL A 60 21.12 -3.71 -4.81
CA VAL A 60 21.63 -2.41 -4.34
C VAL A 60 23.06 -2.56 -3.86
N LYS A 61 23.87 -1.51 -4.05
CA LYS A 61 25.24 -1.46 -3.52
C LYS A 61 25.24 -1.23 -2.01
N ASP A 62 26.23 -1.78 -1.32
CA ASP A 62 26.33 -1.63 0.15
C ASP A 62 26.51 -0.17 0.57
N GLU A 63 27.20 0.63 -0.24
CA GLU A 63 27.43 2.04 0.05
C GLU A 63 26.12 2.83 0.15
N ASP A 64 25.13 2.54 -0.70
CA ASP A 64 23.83 3.22 -0.66
C ASP A 64 23.03 2.87 0.59
N VAL A 65 23.10 1.60 1.02
CA VAL A 65 22.46 1.14 2.27
C VAL A 65 23.14 1.74 3.49
N GLN A 66 24.47 1.86 3.47
CA GLN A 66 25.24 2.46 4.56
C GLN A 66 25.04 3.98 4.64
N ARG A 67 24.82 4.66 3.51
CA ARG A 67 24.60 6.10 3.43
C ARG A 67 23.27 6.55 4.01
N VAL A 68 22.24 5.70 4.03
CA VAL A 68 20.92 6.07 4.55
C VAL A 68 20.95 6.32 6.07
N ALA A 69 20.29 7.38 6.52
CA ALA A 69 20.18 7.77 7.93
C ALA A 69 19.30 6.81 8.73
N ARG A 70 19.41 6.89 10.07
CA ARG A 70 18.38 6.35 10.96
C ARG A 70 17.03 7.04 10.72
N ASN A 71 15.95 6.27 10.67
CA ASN A 71 14.60 6.70 10.28
C ASN A 71 14.53 7.30 8.87
N GLY A 72 15.53 7.05 8.03
CA GLY A 72 15.58 7.52 6.65
C GLY A 72 14.76 6.64 5.71
N LYS A 73 14.81 6.98 4.43
CA LYS A 73 14.17 6.25 3.35
C LYS A 73 15.18 5.91 2.26
N ILE A 74 15.15 4.66 1.79
CA ILE A 74 15.85 4.25 0.58
C ILE A 74 14.83 4.02 -0.54
N THR A 75 15.06 4.64 -1.70
CA THR A 75 14.26 4.47 -2.90
C THR A 75 15.07 3.73 -3.96
N VAL A 76 14.48 2.66 -4.51
CA VAL A 76 15.09 1.87 -5.58
C VAL A 76 14.09 1.72 -6.70
N ASP A 77 14.44 2.15 -7.91
CA ASP A 77 13.67 1.86 -9.12
C ASP A 77 14.28 0.65 -9.81
N ILE A 78 13.57 -0.48 -9.78
CA ILE A 78 14.04 -1.72 -10.40
C ILE A 78 13.72 -1.81 -11.89
N GLY A 79 13.03 -0.81 -12.46
CA GLY A 79 12.66 -0.76 -13.87
C GLY A 79 11.96 -2.04 -14.31
N GLY A 80 12.54 -2.70 -15.32
CA GLY A 80 12.06 -3.97 -15.87
C GLY A 80 12.55 -5.24 -15.17
N ALA A 81 13.33 -5.14 -14.08
CA ALA A 81 13.76 -6.30 -13.33
C ALA A 81 12.57 -6.99 -12.66
N ALA A 82 12.65 -8.31 -12.49
CA ALA A 82 11.59 -9.13 -11.92
C ALA A 82 11.46 -8.93 -10.40
N LEU A 83 12.57 -8.67 -9.71
CA LEU A 83 12.62 -8.44 -8.26
C LEU A 83 13.84 -7.63 -7.85
N LEU A 84 13.72 -6.99 -6.69
CA LEU A 84 14.83 -6.44 -5.92
C LEU A 84 15.33 -7.49 -4.92
N LYS A 85 16.64 -7.62 -4.77
CA LYS A 85 17.27 -8.46 -3.76
C LYS A 85 18.13 -7.60 -2.82
N PHE A 86 17.95 -7.80 -1.52
CA PHE A 86 18.85 -7.30 -0.47
C PHE A 86 19.59 -8.49 0.15
N SER A 87 20.89 -8.32 0.41
CA SER A 87 21.65 -9.30 1.20
C SER A 87 21.18 -9.31 2.65
N ARG A 88 21.51 -10.39 3.37
CA ARG A 88 21.27 -10.48 4.81
C ARG A 88 21.85 -9.30 5.59
N GLU A 89 23.07 -8.87 5.25
CA GLU A 89 23.78 -7.78 5.92
C GLU A 89 23.09 -6.43 5.66
N GLN A 90 22.62 -6.21 4.43
CA GLN A 90 21.84 -5.03 4.07
C GLN A 90 20.51 -5.00 4.83
N VAL A 91 19.80 -6.12 4.91
CA VAL A 91 18.56 -6.24 5.69
C VAL A 91 18.79 -5.85 7.15
N ARG A 92 19.84 -6.39 7.78
CA ARG A 92 20.18 -6.05 9.17
C ARG A 92 20.45 -4.55 9.33
N SER A 93 21.24 -3.95 8.44
CA SER A 93 21.54 -2.51 8.49
C SER A 93 20.29 -1.63 8.35
N LEU A 94 19.42 -1.97 7.39
CA LEU A 94 18.16 -1.25 7.16
C LEU A 94 17.22 -1.34 8.38
N LYS A 95 17.17 -2.51 9.04
CA LYS A 95 16.39 -2.72 10.27
C LYS A 95 16.94 -1.93 11.45
N GLU A 96 18.23 -2.02 11.72
CA GLU A 96 18.89 -1.30 12.82
C GLU A 96 18.70 0.21 12.71
N LYS A 97 18.63 0.71 11.47
CA LYS A 97 18.38 2.11 11.16
C LYS A 97 16.90 2.46 11.08
N ASN A 98 15.96 1.52 11.22
CA ASN A 98 14.52 1.76 11.06
C ASN A 98 14.17 2.46 9.72
N VAL A 99 14.75 1.97 8.63
CA VAL A 99 14.63 2.58 7.29
C VAL A 99 13.28 2.22 6.65
N ALA A 100 12.67 3.18 5.96
CA ALA A 100 11.59 2.91 5.01
C ALA A 100 12.17 2.48 3.65
N VAL A 101 11.79 1.31 3.16
CA VAL A 101 12.22 0.79 1.86
C VAL A 101 11.12 1.04 0.84
N HIS A 102 11.43 1.81 -0.20
CA HIS A 102 10.52 2.14 -1.28
C HIS A 102 11.02 1.58 -2.60
N VAL A 103 10.29 0.62 -3.16
CA VAL A 103 10.65 -0.07 -4.40
C VAL A 103 9.66 0.32 -5.50
N LYS A 104 10.17 0.82 -6.62
CA LYS A 104 9.39 1.20 -7.80
C LYS A 104 9.63 0.22 -8.93
N SER A 105 8.57 -0.14 -9.66
CA SER A 105 8.63 -0.88 -10.92
C SER A 105 7.62 -0.28 -11.90
N GLY A 106 8.11 0.62 -12.75
CA GLY A 106 7.28 1.36 -13.70
C GLY A 106 6.16 2.14 -13.01
N ALA A 107 4.91 1.81 -13.35
CA ALA A 107 3.71 2.50 -12.87
C ALA A 107 3.20 2.03 -11.48
N ALA A 108 3.96 1.20 -10.76
CA ALA A 108 3.62 0.77 -9.41
C ALA A 108 4.81 0.84 -8.46
N ALA A 109 4.54 1.04 -7.17
CA ALA A 109 5.55 0.99 -6.13
C ALA A 109 4.99 0.43 -4.81
N ILE A 110 5.89 -0.05 -3.96
CA ILE A 110 5.60 -0.41 -2.57
C ILE A 110 6.58 0.30 -1.64
N GLU A 111 6.07 0.85 -0.54
CA GLU A 111 6.85 1.33 0.59
C GLU A 111 6.53 0.48 1.82
N LEU A 112 7.56 0.00 2.50
CA LEU A 112 7.41 -0.73 3.75
C LEU A 112 8.54 -0.40 4.73
N PRO A 113 8.27 -0.43 6.05
CA PRO A 113 9.33 -0.40 7.06
C PRO A 113 10.23 -1.63 6.95
N ALA A 114 11.55 -1.44 7.03
CA ALA A 114 12.51 -2.54 7.05
C ALA A 114 12.30 -3.50 8.24
N ALA A 115 11.63 -3.04 9.30
CA ALA A 115 11.27 -3.85 10.46
C ALA A 115 10.40 -5.09 10.14
N TYR A 116 9.80 -5.18 8.95
CA TYR A 116 9.09 -6.38 8.50
C TYR A 116 9.97 -7.45 7.88
N PHE A 117 11.23 -7.14 7.62
CA PHE A 117 12.19 -8.17 7.26
C PHE A 117 12.62 -8.95 8.50
N GLU A 118 12.77 -10.25 8.35
CA GLU A 118 13.31 -11.12 9.40
C GLU A 118 14.85 -11.08 9.38
N ASP A 119 15.52 -11.53 10.45
CA ASP A 119 17.00 -11.55 10.50
C ASP A 119 17.63 -12.73 9.74
N ALA A 120 16.80 -13.56 9.10
CA ALA A 120 17.19 -14.80 8.47
C ALA A 120 17.34 -14.65 6.94
N GLY A 121 18.60 -14.57 6.48
CA GLY A 121 18.96 -14.68 5.06
C GLY A 121 18.60 -13.45 4.23
N ASP A 122 18.69 -13.61 2.91
CA ASP A 122 18.40 -12.56 1.93
C ASP A 122 16.91 -12.23 1.88
N ALA A 123 16.59 -10.97 1.56
CA ALA A 123 15.24 -10.51 1.29
C ALA A 123 15.05 -10.25 -0.20
N THR A 124 13.85 -10.53 -0.71
CA THR A 124 13.45 -10.16 -2.07
C THR A 124 12.11 -9.45 -2.06
N VAL A 125 11.97 -8.45 -2.92
CA VAL A 125 10.73 -7.68 -3.13
C VAL A 125 10.41 -7.73 -4.62
N ALA A 126 9.26 -8.28 -4.99
CA ALA A 126 8.81 -8.40 -6.36
C ALA A 126 7.50 -7.62 -6.59
N ILE A 127 7.46 -6.87 -7.69
CA ILE A 127 6.28 -6.15 -8.16
C ILE A 127 5.99 -6.65 -9.57
N LYS A 128 5.06 -7.60 -9.69
CA LYS A 128 4.78 -8.31 -10.94
C LYS A 128 3.56 -7.71 -11.62
N LYS A 129 3.76 -7.09 -12.79
CA LYS A 129 2.65 -6.68 -13.65
C LYS A 129 1.95 -7.93 -14.18
N ARG A 130 0.63 -8.04 -13.96
CA ARG A 130 -0.20 -9.14 -14.43
C ARG A 130 -0.92 -8.72 -15.70
N LYS A 131 -1.25 -9.69 -16.55
CA LYS A 131 -2.23 -9.50 -17.62
C LYS A 131 -3.62 -9.38 -16.99
N ASP A 132 -4.57 -8.88 -17.78
CA ASP A 132 -5.97 -8.85 -17.38
C ASP A 132 -6.41 -10.24 -16.90
N LEU A 133 -6.92 -10.31 -15.67
CA LEU A 133 -7.20 -11.56 -14.97
C LEU A 133 -8.56 -12.15 -15.36
N ASP A 134 -9.49 -11.31 -15.84
CA ASP A 134 -10.83 -11.73 -16.24
C ASP A 134 -11.26 -11.23 -17.63
N GLY A 135 -10.44 -10.41 -18.30
CA GLY A 135 -10.70 -9.90 -19.66
C GLY A 135 -11.85 -8.89 -19.74
N LYS A 136 -12.41 -8.50 -18.59
CA LYS A 136 -13.58 -7.62 -18.48
C LYS A 136 -13.27 -6.38 -17.63
N VAL A 137 -12.04 -6.25 -17.15
CA VAL A 137 -11.63 -5.23 -16.19
C VAL A 137 -11.16 -3.97 -16.89
N GLN A 138 -11.95 -2.90 -16.73
CA GLN A 138 -11.54 -1.54 -17.07
C GLN A 138 -10.80 -0.90 -15.88
N ALA A 139 -9.69 -1.50 -15.46
CA ALA A 139 -8.84 -0.90 -14.44
C ALA A 139 -8.28 0.44 -14.96
N LEU A 140 -8.23 1.43 -14.07
CA LEU A 140 -7.60 2.72 -14.31
C LEU A 140 -6.07 2.64 -14.21
N SER A 141 -5.52 1.56 -13.67
CA SER A 141 -4.07 1.29 -13.60
C SER A 141 -3.72 -0.05 -14.24
N GLY A 142 -2.43 -0.37 -14.29
CA GLY A 142 -2.01 -1.77 -14.45
C GLY A 142 -2.43 -2.63 -13.24
N ILE A 143 -2.50 -3.94 -13.45
CA ILE A 143 -2.72 -4.93 -12.39
C ILE A 143 -1.38 -5.41 -11.87
N TYR A 144 -1.16 -5.34 -10.56
CA TYR A 144 0.13 -5.69 -9.96
C TYR A 144 -0.02 -6.65 -8.79
N SER A 145 0.79 -7.70 -8.79
CA SER A 145 1.00 -8.61 -7.66
C SER A 145 2.26 -8.20 -6.92
N PHE A 146 2.15 -8.08 -5.60
CA PHE A 146 3.28 -7.76 -4.73
C PHE A 146 3.66 -9.00 -3.94
N GLU A 147 4.95 -9.27 -3.82
CA GLU A 147 5.47 -10.44 -3.11
C GLU A 147 6.76 -10.05 -2.40
N ILE A 148 6.90 -10.48 -1.14
CA ILE A 148 8.11 -10.32 -0.36
C ILE A 148 8.50 -11.69 0.16
N LYS A 149 9.76 -12.08 -0.02
CA LYS A 149 10.30 -13.32 0.54
C LYS A 149 11.55 -13.05 1.34
N GLN A 150 11.69 -13.73 2.47
CA GLN A 150 12.90 -13.78 3.28
C GLN A 150 13.35 -15.22 3.50
N GLY A 151 14.61 -15.54 3.17
CA GLY A 151 15.12 -16.89 3.34
C GLY A 151 14.27 -17.96 2.63
N GLY A 152 13.64 -17.58 1.52
CA GLY A 152 12.72 -18.43 0.74
C GLY A 152 11.27 -18.48 1.23
N LYS A 153 10.93 -17.92 2.40
CA LYS A 153 9.57 -17.88 2.95
C LYS A 153 8.87 -16.57 2.64
N GLU A 154 7.58 -16.62 2.37
CA GLU A 154 6.78 -15.43 2.07
C GLU A 154 6.47 -14.61 3.34
N VAL A 155 6.62 -13.28 3.24
CA VAL A 155 6.20 -12.31 4.25
C VAL A 155 4.82 -11.78 3.83
N ALA A 156 3.76 -12.35 4.39
CA ALA A 156 2.40 -12.12 3.88
C ALA A 156 1.57 -11.08 4.66
N LYS A 157 2.01 -10.64 5.85
CA LYS A 157 1.18 -9.81 6.76
C LYS A 157 1.97 -8.68 7.43
N PHE A 158 1.29 -7.56 7.65
CA PHE A 158 1.82 -6.37 8.32
C PHE A 158 0.97 -5.99 9.54
N ASP A 159 1.57 -5.20 10.42
CA ASP A 159 0.95 -4.70 11.64
C ASP A 159 0.06 -3.49 11.34
N LYS A 160 -1.07 -3.36 12.04
CA LYS A 160 -2.05 -2.27 11.85
C LYS A 160 -1.44 -0.87 12.05
N ASN A 161 -0.41 -0.75 12.88
CA ASN A 161 0.23 0.52 13.19
C ASN A 161 1.33 0.91 12.20
N ARG A 162 1.73 -0.02 11.32
CA ARG A 162 2.82 0.17 10.36
C ARG A 162 2.47 -0.49 9.00
N PRO A 163 1.33 -0.16 8.38
CA PRO A 163 0.94 -0.76 7.11
C PRO A 163 1.99 -0.49 6.01
N ALA A 164 2.09 -1.41 5.05
CA ALA A 164 2.78 -1.10 3.81
C ALA A 164 1.94 -0.11 2.98
N LYS A 165 2.57 0.73 2.16
CA LYS A 165 1.90 1.64 1.24
C LYS A 165 2.14 1.18 -0.19
N LEU A 166 1.07 1.09 -0.96
CA LEU A 166 1.07 0.80 -2.38
C LEU A 166 0.81 2.08 -3.16
N TYR A 167 1.52 2.26 -4.27
CA TYR A 167 1.39 3.42 -5.14
C TYR A 167 1.10 2.94 -6.56
N PHE A 168 0.15 3.58 -7.22
CA PHE A 168 -0.24 3.28 -8.58
C PHE A 168 -0.37 4.55 -9.40
N THR A 169 0.25 4.59 -10.57
CA THR A 169 -0.07 5.60 -11.58
C THR A 169 -1.41 5.26 -12.22
N VAL A 170 -2.31 6.24 -12.24
CA VAL A 170 -3.67 6.16 -12.77
C VAL A 170 -3.71 6.79 -14.16
N ASP A 171 -4.33 6.10 -15.11
CA ASP A 171 -4.67 6.65 -16.41
C ASP A 171 -5.82 7.66 -16.26
N GLN A 172 -5.44 8.92 -16.08
CA GLN A 172 -6.38 10.01 -15.79
C GLN A 172 -7.38 10.24 -16.92
N SER A 173 -7.06 9.83 -18.16
CA SER A 173 -7.97 9.96 -19.31
C SER A 173 -9.22 9.07 -19.18
N LYS A 174 -9.16 8.03 -18.35
CA LYS A 174 -10.26 7.11 -18.07
C LYS A 174 -11.10 7.49 -16.85
N VAL A 175 -10.64 8.48 -16.07
CA VAL A 175 -11.31 8.89 -14.83
C VAL A 175 -12.44 9.87 -15.15
N LYS A 176 -13.68 9.46 -14.88
CA LYS A 176 -14.88 10.31 -15.05
C LYS A 176 -15.15 11.13 -13.78
N ASN A 177 -15.00 10.53 -12.61
CA ASN A 177 -15.18 11.13 -11.31
C ASN A 177 -14.02 10.76 -10.36
N PRO A 178 -13.08 11.68 -10.11
CA PRO A 178 -11.95 11.46 -9.21
C PRO A 178 -12.31 10.99 -7.79
N LYS A 179 -13.50 11.35 -7.28
CA LYS A 179 -13.94 10.96 -5.94
C LYS A 179 -14.26 9.47 -5.82
N ASN A 180 -14.45 8.80 -6.94
CA ASN A 180 -14.80 7.38 -6.99
C ASN A 180 -13.58 6.49 -7.24
N VAL A 181 -12.38 7.07 -7.40
CA VAL A 181 -11.17 6.29 -7.63
C VAL A 181 -10.80 5.53 -6.36
N LYS A 182 -10.72 4.21 -6.46
CA LYS A 182 -10.40 3.31 -5.35
C LYS A 182 -9.36 2.28 -5.75
N VAL A 183 -8.53 1.86 -4.80
CA VAL A 183 -7.65 0.69 -4.95
C VAL A 183 -8.42 -0.54 -4.44
N LEU A 184 -8.51 -1.58 -5.27
CA LEU A 184 -9.16 -2.85 -4.93
C LEU A 184 -8.12 -3.97 -4.87
N TYR A 185 -8.41 -5.01 -4.08
CA TYR A 185 -7.65 -6.27 -4.12
C TYR A 185 -8.43 -7.32 -4.93
N TYR A 186 -7.70 -8.24 -5.56
CA TYR A 186 -8.30 -9.38 -6.23
C TYR A 186 -8.46 -10.56 -5.26
N ASP A 187 -9.70 -10.98 -5.02
CA ASP A 187 -10.01 -12.20 -4.28
C ASP A 187 -9.89 -13.40 -5.24
N GLU A 188 -8.78 -14.13 -5.15
CA GLU A 188 -8.46 -15.26 -6.04
C GLU A 188 -9.46 -16.42 -5.88
N GLU A 189 -10.06 -16.60 -4.71
CA GLU A 189 -11.06 -17.66 -4.46
C GLU A 189 -12.38 -17.33 -5.17
N LYS A 190 -12.83 -16.08 -5.04
CA LYS A 190 -14.09 -15.60 -5.65
C LYS A 190 -13.90 -15.11 -7.09
N LYS A 191 -12.66 -15.01 -7.55
CA LYS A 191 -12.27 -14.39 -8.82
C LYS A 191 -12.87 -12.99 -8.98
N LYS A 192 -12.85 -12.18 -7.91
CA LYS A 192 -13.55 -10.90 -7.84
C LYS A 192 -12.71 -9.79 -7.22
N TRP A 193 -12.72 -8.62 -7.85
CA TRP A 193 -12.20 -7.38 -7.27
C TRP A 193 -13.07 -6.91 -6.09
N THR A 194 -12.46 -6.71 -4.94
CA THR A 194 -13.17 -6.47 -3.68
C THR A 194 -12.54 -5.31 -2.91
N GLU A 195 -13.38 -4.49 -2.28
CA GLU A 195 -12.97 -3.43 -1.36
C GLU A 195 -12.53 -3.99 -0.02
N ARG A 196 -11.63 -3.28 0.66
CA ARG A 196 -11.23 -3.60 2.03
C ARG A 196 -11.06 -2.36 2.88
N GLU A 197 -11.47 -2.49 4.12
CA GLU A 197 -11.38 -1.43 5.12
C GLU A 197 -9.93 -1.01 5.41
N ASP A 198 -8.98 -1.95 5.43
CA ASP A 198 -7.57 -1.65 5.70
C ASP A 198 -6.82 -1.06 4.50
N LEU A 199 -7.43 -0.98 3.32
CA LEU A 199 -6.77 -0.40 2.15
C LEU A 199 -6.67 1.13 2.19
N LYS A 200 -7.64 1.79 2.82
CA LYS A 200 -7.72 3.27 2.94
C LYS A 200 -7.18 4.04 1.71
N PRO A 201 -7.72 3.78 0.50
CA PRO A 201 -7.18 4.38 -0.71
C PRO A 201 -7.41 5.88 -0.76
N VAL A 202 -6.42 6.62 -1.27
CA VAL A 202 -6.46 8.05 -1.55
C VAL A 202 -5.96 8.28 -2.96
N TYR A 203 -6.70 9.03 -3.77
CA TYR A 203 -6.29 9.42 -5.11
C TYR A 203 -6.03 10.92 -5.18
N ASP A 204 -4.86 11.28 -5.71
CA ASP A 204 -4.52 12.67 -6.01
C ASP A 204 -4.72 12.95 -7.52
N PRO A 205 -5.75 13.70 -7.91
CA PRO A 205 -6.02 14.02 -9.31
C PRO A 205 -4.99 14.98 -9.93
N LYS A 206 -4.14 15.66 -9.14
CA LYS A 206 -3.09 16.53 -9.69
C LYS A 206 -1.88 15.72 -10.15
N THR A 207 -1.50 14.70 -9.38
CA THR A 207 -0.35 13.85 -9.68
C THR A 207 -0.72 12.59 -10.45
N GLY A 208 -2.00 12.22 -10.47
CA GLY A 208 -2.46 10.98 -11.10
C GLY A 208 -2.04 9.74 -10.31
N VAL A 209 -1.75 9.88 -9.01
CA VAL A 209 -1.28 8.77 -8.16
C VAL A 209 -2.38 8.36 -7.19
N ALA A 210 -2.70 7.08 -7.19
CA ALA A 210 -3.47 6.44 -6.12
C ALA A 210 -2.52 5.79 -5.11
N VAL A 211 -2.75 6.05 -3.83
CA VAL A 211 -2.01 5.47 -2.71
C VAL A 211 -2.97 4.67 -1.84
N ALA A 212 -2.57 3.47 -1.42
CA ALA A 212 -3.34 2.66 -0.48
C ALA A 212 -2.43 2.09 0.61
N GLU A 213 -2.94 1.99 1.82
CA GLU A 213 -2.33 1.18 2.88
C GLU A 213 -2.65 -0.30 2.62
N THR A 214 -1.88 -1.23 3.17
CA THR A 214 -2.29 -2.65 3.19
C THR A 214 -1.63 -3.38 4.35
N LEU A 215 -2.38 -4.32 4.93
CA LEU A 215 -1.88 -5.24 5.97
C LEU A 215 -1.46 -6.60 5.44
N ARG A 216 -1.54 -6.81 4.12
CA ARG A 216 -1.16 -8.06 3.49
C ARG A 216 -0.74 -7.84 2.05
N LEU A 217 0.06 -8.74 1.50
CA LEU A 217 0.42 -8.73 0.09
C LEU A 217 -0.60 -9.52 -0.72
N SER A 218 -0.85 -9.08 -1.95
CA SER A 218 -1.84 -9.64 -2.86
C SER A 218 -1.69 -9.02 -4.26
N THR A 219 -2.71 -9.21 -5.09
CA THR A 219 -2.88 -8.52 -6.37
C THR A 219 -3.83 -7.33 -6.23
N TYR A 220 -3.44 -6.19 -6.77
CA TYR A 220 -4.16 -4.92 -6.65
C TYR A 220 -4.24 -4.20 -7.99
N ALA A 221 -5.28 -3.38 -8.13
CA ALA A 221 -5.45 -2.42 -9.22
C ALA A 221 -6.37 -1.28 -8.80
N VAL A 222 -6.33 -0.19 -9.57
CA VAL A 222 -7.16 1.00 -9.36
C VAL A 222 -8.40 0.95 -10.25
N PHE A 223 -9.54 1.32 -9.69
CA PHE A 223 -10.84 1.33 -10.36
C PHE A 223 -11.59 2.62 -10.08
N GLU A 224 -12.52 2.97 -10.98
CA GLU A 224 -13.54 3.96 -10.69
C GLU A 224 -14.81 3.26 -10.19
N GLY A 225 -15.24 3.55 -8.98
CA GLY A 225 -16.54 3.14 -8.46
C GLY A 225 -17.68 3.90 -9.13
N THR A 226 -18.88 3.31 -9.10
CA THR A 226 -20.11 4.06 -9.32
C THR A 226 -20.38 4.86 -8.05
N GLY A 227 -20.38 6.19 -8.13
CA GLY A 227 -20.49 7.06 -6.95
C GLY A 227 -21.79 6.83 -6.19
N GLU A 228 -21.73 7.07 -4.88
CA GLU A 228 -22.72 6.80 -3.81
C GLU A 228 -22.48 5.50 -3.03
N THR A 229 -22.80 5.58 -1.73
CA THR A 229 -22.53 4.64 -0.65
C THR A 229 -23.27 3.31 -0.82
N ASP A 230 -22.99 2.55 -1.87
CA ASP A 230 -23.60 1.25 -2.08
C ASP A 230 -22.79 0.14 -1.41
N LYS A 231 -23.40 -0.50 -0.41
CA LYS A 231 -22.96 -1.77 0.19
C LYS A 231 -23.05 -2.96 -0.78
N ASN A 232 -23.19 -2.71 -2.07
CA ASN A 232 -23.20 -3.70 -3.13
C ASN A 232 -22.30 -3.21 -4.26
N ALA A 233 -21.01 -3.55 -4.17
CA ALA A 233 -20.07 -3.37 -5.26
C ALA A 233 -20.66 -3.96 -6.56
N PRO A 234 -20.53 -3.30 -7.72
CA PRO A 234 -21.19 -3.73 -8.94
C PRO A 234 -20.76 -5.14 -9.35
N ALA A 235 -21.74 -5.96 -9.74
CA ALA A 235 -21.47 -7.04 -10.67
C ALA A 235 -21.33 -6.40 -12.05
N VAL A 236 -20.15 -6.49 -12.67
CA VAL A 236 -19.96 -6.10 -14.07
C VAL A 236 -20.34 -7.28 -14.96
N PRO A 237 -21.40 -7.12 -15.78
CA PRO A 237 -21.24 -7.55 -17.17
C PRO A 237 -21.92 -6.65 -18.20
N GLY A 238 -21.21 -6.42 -19.32
CA GLY A 238 -21.80 -6.36 -20.66
C GLY A 238 -22.17 -4.98 -21.20
N GLY A 239 -21.43 -4.51 -22.21
CA GLY A 239 -21.92 -3.51 -23.15
C GLY A 239 -22.70 -4.15 -24.31
N GLN A 240 -23.61 -3.40 -24.95
CA GLN A 240 -23.54 -3.00 -26.37
C GLN A 240 -24.80 -2.23 -26.83
N ALA A 241 -24.56 -1.29 -27.76
CA ALA A 241 -25.42 -0.74 -28.82
C ALA A 241 -26.76 -0.06 -28.42
N GLY A 242 -27.00 1.22 -28.75
CA GLY A 242 -27.21 1.75 -30.11
C GLY A 242 -28.72 2.05 -30.23
N GLY A 243 -29.18 3.29 -30.11
CA GLY A 243 -29.35 4.23 -31.21
C GLY A 243 -30.85 4.35 -31.53
N ASP A 244 -31.45 5.54 -31.35
CA ASP A 244 -32.26 6.24 -32.37
C ASP A 244 -32.98 7.50 -31.84
N LYS A 245 -33.20 8.41 -32.77
CA LYS A 245 -33.63 9.81 -32.65
C LYS A 245 -35.15 10.00 -32.82
N ASN A 246 -35.58 11.24 -32.52
CA ASN A 246 -36.85 11.94 -32.85
C ASN A 246 -38.01 11.72 -31.88
N GLY A 247 -38.79 12.73 -31.46
CA GLY A 247 -38.81 14.16 -31.78
C GLY A 247 -39.97 14.85 -31.04
N ASP A 248 -39.78 16.13 -30.72
CA ASP A 248 -40.70 17.24 -30.43
C ASP A 248 -42.17 17.00 -30.00
N ARG A 249 -42.57 17.54 -28.83
CA ARG A 249 -43.23 18.88 -28.70
C ARG A 249 -43.65 19.24 -27.25
N GLN A 250 -43.17 20.41 -26.84
CA GLN A 250 -43.68 21.44 -25.92
C GLN A 250 -44.88 21.21 -24.99
N GLY A 251 -44.69 21.61 -23.71
CA GLY A 251 -45.72 22.03 -22.77
C GLY A 251 -45.20 22.20 -21.32
N GLU A 252 -44.70 23.39 -20.97
CA GLU A 252 -44.43 23.87 -19.59
C GLU A 252 -45.73 24.40 -18.92
N PRO A 253 -45.79 24.74 -17.60
CA PRO A 253 -44.83 24.51 -16.50
C PRO A 253 -45.46 24.06 -15.13
N ALA A 254 -44.56 23.83 -14.17
CA ALA A 254 -44.64 24.08 -12.71
C ALA A 254 -45.31 23.09 -11.71
N ASP A 255 -44.41 22.41 -10.99
CA ASP A 255 -44.22 22.44 -9.53
C ASP A 255 -45.06 21.53 -8.57
N LYS A 256 -44.30 21.01 -7.59
CA LYS A 256 -44.66 20.36 -6.31
C LYS A 256 -45.10 18.89 -6.29
N GLY A 257 -44.12 18.05 -5.95
CA GLY A 257 -44.15 17.30 -4.69
C GLY A 257 -45.15 16.15 -4.55
N GLY A 258 -44.60 14.93 -4.51
CA GLY A 258 -45.07 13.91 -3.57
C GLY A 258 -45.91 12.75 -4.13
N LYS A 259 -45.22 11.59 -4.18
CA LYS A 259 -45.68 10.24 -3.78
C LYS A 259 -46.64 9.43 -4.68
N ARG A 260 -46.06 8.26 -5.03
CA ARG A 260 -46.62 6.91 -5.29
C ARG A 260 -47.18 6.72 -6.69
N LEU A 261 -46.78 5.70 -7.44
CA LEU A 261 -46.96 4.23 -7.24
C LEU A 261 -45.87 3.45 -8.04
N PRO A 262 -45.74 2.10 -7.99
CA PRO A 262 -46.49 1.10 -7.22
C PRO A 262 -45.63 0.24 -6.26
N ASP A 263 -46.28 -0.34 -5.25
CA ASP A 263 -45.72 -1.43 -4.44
C ASP A 263 -45.49 -2.66 -5.31
N THR A 264 -44.23 -3.10 -5.43
CA THR A 264 -43.92 -4.47 -5.84
C THR A 264 -42.75 -5.03 -5.04
N ALA A 265 -43.06 -6.15 -4.35
CA ALA A 265 -42.17 -7.17 -3.78
C ALA A 265 -41.45 -6.88 -2.44
N ALA A 266 -42.22 -6.60 -1.39
CA ALA A 266 -41.83 -6.90 0.00
C ALA A 266 -42.83 -7.86 0.69
N GLY A 267 -43.45 -8.78 -0.06
CA GLY A 267 -44.39 -9.78 0.47
C GLY A 267 -43.82 -11.18 0.67
N ASP A 268 -42.82 -11.58 -0.14
CA ASP A 268 -42.50 -13.01 -0.29
C ASP A 268 -41.46 -13.51 0.72
N SER A 269 -40.83 -12.61 1.47
CA SER A 269 -39.89 -13.00 2.53
C SER A 269 -40.58 -13.40 3.84
N ASN A 270 -41.83 -13.00 4.08
CA ASN A 270 -42.50 -13.31 5.35
C ASN A 270 -42.94 -14.78 5.46
N TRP A 271 -43.23 -15.43 4.32
CA TRP A 271 -43.60 -16.85 4.30
C TRP A 271 -42.38 -17.77 4.56
N LEU A 272 -41.20 -17.36 4.10
CA LEU A 272 -39.96 -18.11 4.35
C LEU A 272 -39.63 -18.14 5.85
N PHE A 273 -39.77 -17.02 6.55
CA PHE A 273 -39.59 -16.96 8.01
C PHE A 273 -40.65 -17.76 8.76
N ALA A 274 -41.92 -17.73 8.33
CA ALA A 274 -42.98 -18.55 8.92
C ALA A 274 -42.71 -20.06 8.77
N GLY A 275 -42.19 -20.50 7.62
CA GLY A 275 -41.82 -21.90 7.40
C GLY A 275 -40.65 -22.38 8.27
N ILE A 276 -39.65 -21.51 8.48
CA ILE A 276 -38.50 -21.82 9.37
C ILE A 276 -38.96 -21.92 10.84
N LEU A 277 -39.88 -21.05 11.27
CA LEU A 277 -40.43 -21.10 12.63
C LEU A 277 -41.26 -22.38 12.89
N LEU A 278 -42.01 -22.84 11.90
CA LEU A 278 -42.83 -24.05 12.00
C LEU A 278 -41.96 -25.33 12.04
N THR A 279 -40.88 -25.36 11.26
CA THR A 279 -39.93 -26.50 11.28
C THR A 279 -39.14 -26.58 12.59
N LEU A 280 -38.70 -25.44 13.15
CA LEU A 280 -38.02 -25.43 14.45
C LEU A 280 -38.92 -25.85 15.60
N SER A 281 -40.20 -25.44 15.60
CA SER A 281 -41.15 -25.84 16.65
C SER A 281 -41.44 -27.35 16.62
N GLY A 282 -41.56 -27.95 15.43
CA GLY A 282 -41.72 -29.40 15.27
C GLY A 282 -40.53 -30.21 15.81
N ILE A 283 -39.30 -29.76 15.57
CA ILE A 283 -38.08 -30.41 16.09
C ILE A 283 -38.05 -30.35 17.64
N CYS A 284 -38.45 -29.22 18.22
CA CYS A 284 -38.54 -29.07 19.68
C CYS A 284 -39.57 -30.05 20.30
N VAL A 285 -40.78 -30.13 19.73
CA VAL A 285 -41.81 -31.05 20.23
C VAL A 285 -41.36 -32.51 20.11
N HIS A 286 -40.76 -32.89 18.98
CA HIS A 286 -40.24 -34.25 18.77
C HIS A 286 -39.14 -34.61 19.78
N ARG A 287 -38.22 -33.69 20.08
CA ARG A 287 -37.16 -33.88 21.10
C ARG A 287 -37.73 -34.03 22.51
N ILE A 288 -38.80 -33.31 22.85
CA ILE A 288 -39.45 -33.40 24.17
C ILE A 288 -40.26 -34.71 24.30
N GLN A 289 -41.00 -35.11 23.27
CA GLN A 289 -41.72 -36.40 23.26
C GLN A 289 -40.76 -37.58 23.34
N LYS A 290 -39.65 -37.55 22.59
CA LYS A 290 -38.62 -38.60 22.66
C LYS A 290 -38.01 -38.73 24.05
N ARG A 291 -37.86 -37.63 24.79
CA ARG A 291 -37.38 -37.66 26.19
C ARG A 291 -38.41 -38.22 27.16
N ARG A 292 -39.71 -38.03 26.92
CA ARG A 292 -40.77 -38.60 27.78
C ARG A 292 -40.96 -40.10 27.60
N ILE A 293 -40.77 -40.62 26.38
CA ILE A 293 -40.92 -42.06 26.08
C ILE A 293 -39.76 -42.90 26.64
N HIS A 294 -38.59 -42.31 26.91
CA HIS A 294 -37.46 -43.01 27.56
C HIS A 294 -37.47 -42.92 29.09
N GLN A 295 -38.51 -42.34 29.69
CA GLN A 295 -38.69 -42.28 31.15
C GLN A 295 -39.99 -42.95 31.63
N GLN A 296 -40.57 -43.81 30.81
CA GLN A 296 -41.54 -44.84 31.22
C GLN A 296 -40.97 -46.21 30.83
#